data_AF-A0A0B7AVS1-F1
#
_entry.id   AF-A0A0B7AVS1-F1
#
_cell.length_a   1.000
_cell.length_b   1.000
_cell.length_c   1.000
_cell.angle_alpha   90.00
_cell.angle_beta   90.00
_cell.angle_gamma   90.00
#
_symmetry.space_group_name_H-M   'P 1'
#
loop_
_entity.id
_entity.type
_entity.pdbx_description
1 polymer ?
#
loop_
_entity_poly.entity_id
_entity_poly.type
_entity_poly.pdbx_seq_one_letter_code
_entity_poly.pdbx_strand_id
1 'polypeptide(L)'
;MKQSQFGAHSRRPKSKTFRLASFKIDDEDETELTKEDLKSIYAELQAISDKLREENRILCEREVKVKERERMLSVSQDSLQTVTDYQVKVKTAAVEERFRSELIQLEQAFKDKNKENKRLKENFETIKQANDVLKKELEVLQIQNAKLTKTSNGLQARLVNLQRKQEYEQKLKDSEVFKQHIESSSEQAQKDTVLSSKQLDKQEEKSQKPSKSSKQNTIQLYSTALSTLLDWVCEAFLRQAITDMPTRPSESYTTPSFIQERVLKVLPSLVEILRDNVGNIRCCLPCLQFIYWSLLHIDQIQTQQNVSMSTTLRRLGEEIYYPKSSRVSEAEKIMGSPAALNEKLKDAQFMRNSNSHVRFLSSLIVLKTLTRADVLANAFDVLKTELKSDQQKELFLYYQATNVIVFYMKPLNKTFISVAVDIILQMSAESPFQQAFLDSCSNENFFRVAALLLRSPLQDVRVMERLSIILQKLSKIKSNKRFFEIYTIAAIIQEMLVAGGNDNAFLTLNLKSVLFNLNSAVKF
;
A
#
# COMPACT_ATOMS: atom_id res chain seq x y z
N MET A 1 -34.08 -32.39 11.43
CA MET A 1 -34.48 -33.32 10.33
C MET A 1 -33.47 -33.19 9.19
N LYS A 2 -33.12 -34.31 8.54
CA LYS A 2 -32.02 -34.56 7.57
C LYS A 2 -30.80 -35.27 8.18
N GLN A 3 -30.87 -36.60 8.20
CA GLN A 3 -29.70 -37.48 8.38
C GLN A 3 -28.97 -37.60 7.03
N SER A 4 -27.66 -37.37 7.00
CA SER A 4 -26.81 -37.74 5.86
C SER A 4 -26.17 -39.11 6.11
N GLN A 5 -26.66 -40.15 5.43
CA GLN A 5 -26.02 -41.46 5.45
C GLN A 5 -24.70 -41.43 4.68
N PHE A 6 -23.57 -41.61 5.35
CA PHE A 6 -22.31 -41.96 4.67
C PHE A 6 -22.22 -43.48 4.54
N GLY A 7 -22.53 -43.99 3.34
CA GLY A 7 -22.50 -45.41 3.03
C GLY A 7 -21.07 -45.94 2.90
N ALA A 8 -20.61 -46.71 3.89
CA ALA A 8 -19.32 -47.40 3.85
C ALA A 8 -19.27 -48.41 2.68
N HIS A 9 -18.48 -48.09 1.65
CA HIS A 9 -18.26 -48.96 0.50
C HIS A 9 -17.32 -50.12 0.86
N SER A 10 -17.83 -51.11 1.59
CA SER A 10 -17.15 -52.40 1.77
C SER A 10 -17.15 -53.17 0.45
N ARG A 11 -16.10 -53.00 -0.35
CA ARG A 11 -15.83 -53.82 -1.54
C ARG A 11 -15.46 -55.23 -1.11
N ARG A 12 -16.45 -56.09 -0.85
CA ARG A 12 -16.26 -57.54 -0.81
C ARG A 12 -15.57 -57.98 -2.12
N PRO A 13 -14.44 -58.71 -2.08
CA PRO A 13 -13.93 -59.35 -3.28
C PRO A 13 -14.95 -60.41 -3.72
N LYS A 14 -15.39 -60.34 -4.98
CA LYS A 14 -16.30 -61.32 -5.56
C LYS A 14 -15.62 -62.69 -5.54
N SER A 15 -16.28 -63.71 -5.02
CA SER A 15 -15.83 -65.09 -5.19
C SER A 15 -15.82 -65.40 -6.69
N LYS A 16 -14.62 -65.56 -7.27
CA LYS A 16 -14.50 -66.17 -8.59
C LYS A 16 -14.75 -67.66 -8.43
N THR A 17 -15.92 -68.11 -8.85
CA THR A 17 -16.22 -69.52 -9.05
C THR A 17 -15.22 -70.06 -10.07
N PHE A 18 -14.22 -70.81 -9.61
CA PHE A 18 -13.37 -71.59 -10.50
C PHE A 18 -14.26 -72.67 -11.11
N ARG A 19 -14.47 -72.58 -12.43
CA ARG A 19 -14.93 -73.75 -13.20
C ARG A 19 -13.81 -74.79 -13.10
N LEU A 20 -14.13 -76.01 -12.70
CA LEU A 20 -13.23 -77.13 -12.97
C LEU A 20 -13.11 -77.23 -14.49
N ALA A 21 -11.94 -76.86 -15.03
CA ALA A 21 -11.54 -77.33 -16.34
C ALA A 21 -11.31 -78.84 -16.19
N SER A 22 -11.99 -79.63 -17.02
CA SER A 22 -11.74 -81.06 -17.11
C SER A 22 -10.33 -81.27 -17.62
N PHE A 23 -9.41 -81.61 -16.72
CA PHE A 23 -8.14 -82.21 -17.12
C PHE A 23 -8.47 -83.55 -17.77
N LYS A 24 -8.35 -83.60 -19.10
CA LYS A 24 -8.01 -84.85 -19.76
C LYS A 24 -6.55 -85.12 -19.39
N ILE A 25 -6.31 -86.27 -18.79
CA ILE A 25 -4.98 -86.87 -18.77
C ILE A 25 -4.88 -87.52 -20.15
N ASP A 26 -3.94 -87.07 -20.97
CA ASP A 26 -3.54 -87.82 -22.15
C ASP A 26 -2.62 -88.94 -21.65
N ASP A 27 -2.97 -90.19 -21.96
CA ASP A 27 -2.29 -91.39 -21.47
C ASP A 27 -0.92 -91.58 -22.16
N GLU A 28 0.14 -90.93 -21.65
CA GLU A 28 1.52 -91.17 -22.09
C GLU A 28 2.58 -90.82 -21.01
N ASP A 29 2.40 -91.33 -19.79
CA ASP A 29 3.48 -91.70 -18.83
C ASP A 29 2.86 -92.26 -17.53
N GLU A 30 2.69 -93.59 -17.44
CA GLU A 30 2.36 -94.25 -16.16
C GLU A 30 3.60 -94.34 -15.25
N THR A 31 3.98 -93.22 -14.64
CA THR A 31 4.76 -93.28 -13.39
C THR A 31 3.83 -93.73 -12.28
N GLU A 32 3.85 -95.03 -11.92
CA GLU A 32 3.13 -95.56 -10.77
C GLU A 32 3.47 -94.73 -9.52
N LEU A 33 2.49 -93.96 -9.02
CA LEU A 33 2.68 -93.10 -7.86
C LEU A 33 2.98 -93.98 -6.64
N THR A 34 4.22 -93.99 -6.18
CA THR A 34 4.66 -95.00 -5.23
C THR A 34 3.98 -94.79 -3.87
N LYS A 35 3.98 -95.84 -3.05
CA LYS A 35 3.53 -95.77 -1.66
C LYS A 35 4.37 -94.79 -0.81
N GLU A 36 5.50 -94.31 -1.33
CA GLU A 36 6.38 -93.35 -0.70
C GLU A 36 6.04 -91.92 -1.14
N ASP A 37 5.72 -91.70 -2.43
CA ASP A 37 5.20 -90.42 -2.93
C ASP A 37 3.89 -90.03 -2.24
N LEU A 38 2.96 -90.99 -2.10
CA LEU A 38 1.70 -90.80 -1.36
C LEU A 38 1.92 -90.42 0.11
N LYS A 39 2.97 -90.95 0.76
CA LYS A 39 3.35 -90.55 2.12
C LYS A 39 3.96 -89.15 2.16
N SER A 40 4.79 -88.80 1.18
CA SER A 40 5.39 -87.45 1.09
C SER A 40 4.31 -86.39 0.93
N ILE A 41 3.38 -86.59 0.00
CA ILE A 41 2.23 -85.69 -0.23
C ILE A 41 1.38 -85.55 1.04
N TYR A 42 1.12 -86.64 1.76
CA TYR A 42 0.37 -86.57 3.02
C TYR A 42 1.12 -85.81 4.13
N ALA A 43 2.43 -86.00 4.23
CA ALA A 43 3.28 -85.26 5.18
C ALA A 43 3.35 -83.75 4.86
N GLU A 44 3.48 -83.39 3.58
CA GLU A 44 3.43 -82.00 3.13
C GLU A 44 2.06 -81.35 3.39
N LEU A 45 0.97 -82.06 3.09
CA LEU A 45 -0.39 -81.57 3.33
C LEU A 45 -0.64 -81.35 4.84
N GLN A 46 -0.12 -82.23 5.69
CA GLN A 46 -0.18 -82.09 7.14
C GLN A 46 0.64 -80.87 7.63
N ALA A 47 1.87 -80.70 7.13
CA ALA A 47 2.71 -79.55 7.45
C ALA A 47 2.08 -78.21 7.02
N ILE A 48 1.44 -78.18 5.85
CA ILE A 48 0.67 -77.01 5.38
C ILE A 48 -0.54 -76.75 6.28
N SER A 49 -1.26 -77.81 6.70
CA SER A 49 -2.41 -77.69 7.62
C SER A 49 -2.01 -77.09 8.97
N ASP A 50 -0.92 -77.57 9.56
CA ASP A 50 -0.43 -77.07 10.85
C ASP A 50 0.12 -75.65 10.76
N LYS A 51 0.83 -75.30 9.67
CA LYS A 51 1.23 -73.92 9.40
C LYS A 51 0.02 -72.99 9.25
N LEU A 52 -1.01 -73.42 8.54
CA LEU A 52 -2.24 -72.63 8.34
C LEU A 52 -3.01 -72.44 9.66
N ARG A 53 -2.99 -73.42 10.59
CA ARG A 53 -3.55 -73.27 11.94
C ARG A 53 -2.81 -72.19 12.73
N GLU A 54 -1.48 -72.19 12.71
CA GLU A 54 -0.68 -71.20 13.42
C GLU A 54 -0.81 -69.79 12.82
N GLU A 55 -0.84 -69.65 11.49
CA GLU A 55 -1.11 -68.38 10.85
C GLU A 55 -2.50 -67.83 11.21
N ASN A 56 -3.54 -68.68 11.23
CA ASN A 56 -4.88 -68.28 11.71
C ASN A 56 -4.87 -67.85 13.18
N ARG A 57 -4.14 -68.56 14.05
CA ARG A 57 -3.98 -68.20 15.47
C ARG A 57 -3.38 -66.80 15.65
N ILE A 58 -2.32 -66.50 14.90
CA ILE A 58 -1.65 -65.19 14.88
C ILE A 58 -2.57 -64.10 14.31
N LEU A 59 -3.35 -64.41 13.28
CA LEU A 59 -4.32 -63.47 12.70
C LEU A 59 -5.43 -63.11 13.70
N CYS A 60 -6.01 -64.09 14.40
CA CYS A 60 -7.00 -63.84 15.45
C CYS A 60 -6.45 -62.96 16.58
N GLU A 61 -5.22 -63.19 17.05
CA GLU A 61 -4.58 -62.30 18.02
C GLU A 61 -4.41 -60.87 17.50
N ARG A 62 -4.01 -60.71 16.23
CA ARG A 62 -3.87 -59.40 15.59
C ARG A 62 -5.22 -58.69 15.50
N GLU A 63 -6.28 -59.39 15.11
CA GLU A 63 -7.62 -58.81 14.99
C GLU A 63 -8.14 -58.29 16.33
N VAL A 64 -7.96 -59.04 17.43
CA VAL A 64 -8.32 -58.60 18.78
C VAL A 64 -7.52 -57.35 19.18
N LYS A 65 -6.19 -57.33 18.93
CA LYS A 65 -5.31 -56.18 19.22
C LYS A 65 -5.67 -54.95 18.38
N VAL A 66 -6.21 -55.11 17.17
CA VAL A 66 -6.70 -54.00 16.33
C VAL A 66 -8.02 -53.46 16.87
N LYS A 67 -9.01 -54.32 17.15
CA LYS A 67 -10.31 -53.92 17.70
C LYS A 67 -10.18 -53.12 19.00
N GLU A 68 -9.27 -53.52 19.90
CA GLU A 68 -9.04 -52.78 21.14
C GLU A 68 -8.37 -51.41 20.91
N ARG A 69 -7.48 -51.29 19.92
CA ARG A 69 -6.93 -49.98 19.51
C ARG A 69 -7.97 -49.07 18.90
N GLU A 70 -8.87 -49.60 18.05
CA GLU A 70 -9.98 -48.86 17.48
C GLU A 70 -10.94 -48.35 18.58
N ARG A 71 -11.26 -49.21 19.57
CA ARG A 71 -12.07 -48.83 20.73
C ARG A 71 -11.43 -47.70 21.53
N MET A 72 -10.13 -47.80 21.85
CA MET A 72 -9.40 -46.76 22.58
C MET A 72 -9.28 -45.45 21.78
N LEU A 73 -9.11 -45.53 20.45
CA LEU A 73 -9.07 -44.36 19.58
C LEU A 73 -10.43 -43.65 19.51
N SER A 74 -11.54 -44.39 19.47
CA SER A 74 -12.90 -43.83 19.56
C SER A 74 -13.10 -43.03 20.86
N VAL A 75 -12.75 -43.61 22.02
CA VAL A 75 -12.88 -42.93 23.33
C VAL A 75 -12.00 -41.68 23.40
N SER A 76 -10.78 -41.74 22.83
CA SER A 76 -9.91 -40.57 22.73
C SER A 76 -10.48 -39.48 21.81
N GLN A 77 -11.14 -39.87 20.71
CA GLN A 77 -11.76 -38.94 19.78
C GLN A 77 -12.95 -38.21 20.43
N ASP A 78 -13.83 -38.93 21.12
CA ASP A 78 -14.97 -38.34 21.82
C ASP A 78 -14.52 -37.37 22.93
N SER A 79 -13.45 -37.74 23.65
CA SER A 79 -12.83 -36.89 24.67
C SER A 79 -12.26 -35.60 24.07
N LEU A 80 -11.54 -35.69 22.94
CA LEU A 80 -11.00 -34.51 22.24
C LEU A 80 -12.10 -33.63 21.66
N GLN A 81 -13.19 -34.21 21.14
CA GLN A 81 -14.33 -33.45 20.66
C GLN A 81 -14.97 -32.66 21.81
N THR A 82 -15.21 -33.30 22.96
CA THR A 82 -15.80 -32.66 24.15
C THR A 82 -14.96 -31.48 24.66
N VAL A 83 -13.63 -31.64 24.72
CA VAL A 83 -12.71 -30.55 25.09
C VAL A 83 -12.72 -29.42 24.07
N THR A 84 -12.77 -29.75 22.78
CA THR A 84 -12.81 -28.77 21.68
C THR A 84 -14.11 -27.96 21.73
N ASP A 85 -15.26 -28.61 21.88
CA ASP A 85 -16.57 -27.97 21.96
C ASP A 85 -16.68 -27.04 23.18
N TYR A 86 -16.10 -27.43 24.32
CA TYR A 86 -16.03 -26.58 25.50
C TYR A 86 -15.14 -25.33 25.24
N GLN A 87 -13.95 -25.50 24.67
CA GLN A 87 -13.07 -24.39 24.33
C GLN A 87 -13.69 -23.42 23.30
N VAL A 88 -14.42 -23.94 22.31
CA VAL A 88 -15.16 -23.12 21.33
C VAL A 88 -16.24 -22.32 22.05
N LYS A 89 -17.09 -22.95 22.88
CA LYS A 89 -18.13 -22.25 23.64
C LYS A 89 -17.58 -21.13 24.51
N VAL A 90 -16.49 -21.37 25.25
CA VAL A 90 -15.85 -20.37 26.11
C VAL A 90 -15.29 -19.20 25.28
N LYS A 91 -14.63 -19.48 24.14
CA LYS A 91 -14.11 -18.44 23.25
C LYS A 91 -15.22 -17.61 22.61
N THR A 92 -16.31 -18.25 22.15
CA THR A 92 -17.46 -17.56 21.58
C THR A 92 -18.10 -16.64 22.60
N ALA A 93 -18.37 -17.11 23.82
CA ALA A 93 -18.96 -16.29 24.88
C ALA A 93 -18.08 -15.08 25.27
N ALA A 94 -16.75 -15.26 25.32
CA ALA A 94 -15.81 -14.16 25.58
C ALA A 94 -15.79 -13.11 24.45
N VAL A 95 -15.96 -13.55 23.20
CA VAL A 95 -16.07 -12.66 22.03
C VAL A 95 -17.41 -11.91 22.02
N GLU A 96 -18.52 -12.58 22.33
CA GLU A 96 -19.85 -11.99 22.44
C GLU A 96 -19.90 -10.90 23.53
N GLU A 97 -19.36 -11.17 24.72
CA GLU A 97 -19.33 -10.19 25.81
C GLU A 97 -18.43 -8.99 25.49
N ARG A 98 -17.30 -9.22 24.80
CA ARG A 98 -16.45 -8.13 24.30
C ARG A 98 -17.20 -7.24 23.31
N PHE A 99 -17.88 -7.81 22.31
CA PHE A 99 -18.68 -7.03 21.37
C PHE A 99 -19.83 -6.29 22.06
N ARG A 100 -20.46 -6.89 23.08
CA ARG A 100 -21.50 -6.26 23.90
C ARG A 100 -20.96 -5.03 24.64
N SER A 101 -19.77 -5.12 25.23
CA SER A 101 -19.10 -4.00 25.89
C SER A 101 -18.71 -2.90 24.90
N GLU A 102 -18.13 -3.26 23.75
CA GLU A 102 -17.75 -2.31 22.70
C GLU A 102 -18.97 -1.58 22.12
N LEU A 103 -20.12 -2.25 21.94
CA LEU A 103 -21.38 -1.63 21.53
C LEU A 103 -21.88 -0.58 22.53
N ILE A 104 -21.88 -0.90 23.83
CA ILE A 104 -22.30 0.04 24.88
C ILE A 104 -21.39 1.28 24.92
N GLN A 105 -20.08 1.09 24.78
CA GLN A 105 -19.11 2.18 24.72
C GLN A 105 -19.32 3.07 23.48
N LEU A 106 -19.55 2.48 22.32
CA LEU A 106 -19.83 3.21 21.07
C LEU A 106 -21.16 3.98 21.14
N GLU A 107 -22.21 3.40 21.72
CA GLU A 107 -23.50 4.06 21.89
C GLU A 107 -23.38 5.28 22.84
N GLN A 108 -22.61 5.15 23.92
CA GLN A 108 -22.35 6.25 24.84
C GLN A 108 -21.51 7.36 24.18
N ALA A 109 -20.44 6.99 23.46
CA ALA A 109 -19.62 7.94 22.71
C ALA A 109 -20.44 8.70 21.64
N PHE A 110 -21.37 8.01 20.96
CA PHE A 110 -22.29 8.63 20.01
C PHE A 110 -23.25 9.61 20.70
N LYS A 111 -23.84 9.23 21.85
CA LYS A 111 -24.71 10.12 22.65
C LYS A 111 -23.97 11.40 23.06
N ASP A 112 -22.73 11.29 23.52
CA ASP A 112 -21.96 12.47 23.96
C ASP A 112 -21.47 13.32 22.79
N LYS A 113 -21.08 12.72 21.65
CA LYS A 113 -20.81 13.48 20.42
C LYS A 113 -22.04 14.20 19.88
N ASN A 114 -23.24 13.62 20.01
CA ASN A 114 -24.48 14.28 19.61
C ASN A 114 -24.81 15.49 20.51
N LYS A 115 -24.56 15.40 21.84
CA LYS A 115 -24.66 16.54 22.76
C LYS A 115 -23.66 17.65 22.38
N GLU A 116 -22.41 17.30 22.11
CA GLU A 116 -21.38 18.26 21.71
C GLU A 116 -21.74 18.96 20.39
N ASN A 117 -22.27 18.22 19.40
CA ASN A 117 -22.67 18.77 18.11
C ASN A 117 -23.86 19.76 18.24
N LYS A 118 -24.84 19.47 19.12
CA LYS A 118 -25.90 20.44 19.46
C LYS A 118 -25.33 21.74 20.06
N ARG A 119 -24.44 21.63 21.05
CA ARG A 119 -23.74 22.79 21.66
C ARG A 119 -22.95 23.60 20.62
N LEU A 120 -22.25 22.93 19.70
CA LEU A 120 -21.51 23.61 18.63
C LEU A 120 -22.44 24.35 17.65
N LYS A 121 -23.60 23.77 17.33
CA LYS A 121 -24.61 24.42 16.49
C LYS A 121 -25.21 25.66 17.16
N GLU A 122 -25.48 25.59 18.46
CA GLU A 122 -25.94 26.74 19.27
C GLU A 122 -24.90 27.86 19.29
N ASN A 123 -23.63 27.53 19.61
CA ASN A 123 -22.51 28.47 19.56
C ASN A 123 -22.34 29.13 18.18
N PHE A 124 -22.53 28.37 17.09
CA PHE A 124 -22.44 28.90 15.72
C PHE A 124 -23.54 29.93 15.44
N GLU A 125 -24.78 29.68 15.85
CA GLU A 125 -25.86 30.66 15.70
C GLU A 125 -25.62 31.92 16.55
N THR A 126 -25.05 31.81 17.76
CA THR A 126 -24.62 32.98 18.55
C THR A 126 -23.55 33.81 17.83
N ILE A 127 -22.51 33.16 17.28
CA ILE A 127 -21.44 33.84 16.54
C ILE A 127 -21.99 34.51 15.27
N LYS A 128 -22.92 33.86 14.58
CA LYS A 128 -23.60 34.41 13.40
C LYS A 128 -24.42 35.65 13.73
N GLN A 129 -25.22 35.61 14.80
CA GLN A 129 -25.97 36.78 15.29
C GLN A 129 -25.04 37.96 15.65
N ALA A 130 -23.93 37.69 16.34
CA ALA A 130 -22.93 38.71 16.67
C ALA A 130 -22.29 39.33 15.40
N ASN A 131 -21.97 38.52 14.39
CA ASN A 131 -21.46 39.01 13.11
C ASN A 131 -22.49 39.86 12.35
N ASP A 132 -23.78 39.52 12.39
CA ASP A 132 -24.83 40.29 11.72
C ASP A 132 -25.13 41.61 12.43
N VAL A 133 -24.85 41.72 13.75
CA VAL A 133 -24.84 43.01 14.47
C VAL A 133 -23.62 43.85 14.03
N LEU A 134 -22.41 43.28 14.06
CA LEU A 134 -21.18 43.99 13.67
C LEU A 134 -21.22 44.52 12.23
N LYS A 135 -21.83 43.80 11.29
CA LYS A 135 -22.05 44.30 9.92
C LYS A 135 -22.89 45.57 9.90
N LYS A 136 -24.01 45.60 10.65
CA LYS A 136 -24.89 46.78 10.72
C LYS A 136 -24.20 47.98 11.36
N GLU A 137 -23.43 47.77 12.43
CA GLU A 137 -22.62 48.82 13.05
C GLU A 137 -21.57 49.36 12.06
N LEU A 138 -20.91 48.48 11.31
CA LEU A 138 -19.93 48.86 10.30
C LEU A 138 -20.54 49.63 9.12
N GLU A 139 -21.74 49.27 8.66
CA GLU A 139 -22.51 50.04 7.67
C GLU A 139 -22.85 51.46 8.18
N VAL A 140 -23.30 51.58 9.45
CA VAL A 140 -23.58 52.89 10.07
C VAL A 140 -22.31 53.75 10.16
N LEU A 141 -21.19 53.17 10.59
CA LEU A 141 -19.90 53.86 10.65
C LEU A 141 -19.38 54.26 9.25
N GLN A 142 -19.57 53.44 8.23
CA GLN A 142 -19.25 53.80 6.84
C GLN A 142 -20.07 55.00 6.36
N ILE A 143 -21.38 55.03 6.64
CA ILE A 143 -22.25 56.17 6.30
C ILE A 143 -21.81 57.44 7.04
N GLN A 144 -21.44 57.33 8.33
CA GLN A 144 -20.94 58.47 9.09
C GLN A 144 -19.59 58.98 8.55
N ASN A 145 -18.66 58.09 8.22
CA ASN A 145 -17.37 58.44 7.66
C ASN A 145 -17.51 59.11 6.27
N ALA A 146 -18.43 58.61 5.42
CA ALA A 146 -18.74 59.25 4.14
C ALA A 146 -19.29 60.69 4.31
N LYS A 147 -20.15 60.93 5.32
CA LYS A 147 -20.61 62.29 5.67
C LYS A 147 -19.46 63.19 6.14
N LEU A 148 -18.62 62.72 7.05
CA LEU A 148 -17.46 63.46 7.55
C LEU A 148 -16.46 63.78 6.43
N THR A 149 -16.17 62.82 5.55
CA THR A 149 -15.32 63.01 4.36
C THR A 149 -15.88 64.09 3.44
N LYS A 150 -17.20 64.09 3.18
CA LYS A 150 -17.85 65.15 2.38
C LYS A 150 -17.72 66.54 3.01
N THR A 151 -17.90 66.65 4.32
CA THR A 151 -17.71 67.91 5.05
C THR A 151 -16.26 68.37 5.04
N SER A 152 -15.31 67.45 5.28
CA SER A 152 -13.87 67.71 5.23
C SER A 152 -13.42 68.24 3.86
N ASN A 153 -13.84 67.59 2.78
CA ASN A 153 -13.55 68.03 1.42
C ASN A 153 -14.15 69.43 1.12
N GLY A 154 -15.34 69.72 1.64
CA GLY A 154 -15.97 71.05 1.53
C GLY A 154 -15.22 72.14 2.30
N LEU A 155 -14.70 71.83 3.49
CA LEU A 155 -13.85 72.74 4.28
C LEU A 155 -12.50 72.95 3.59
N GLN A 156 -11.87 71.89 3.07
CA GLN A 156 -10.61 71.97 2.34
C GLN A 156 -10.75 72.85 1.09
N ALA A 157 -11.84 72.71 0.32
CA ALA A 157 -12.12 73.56 -0.84
C ALA A 157 -12.31 75.04 -0.46
N ARG A 158 -12.96 75.34 0.68
CA ARG A 158 -13.07 76.70 1.22
C ARG A 158 -11.70 77.26 1.65
N LEU A 159 -10.89 76.45 2.32
CA LEU A 159 -9.54 76.82 2.77
C LEU A 159 -8.66 77.18 1.56
N VAL A 160 -8.66 76.35 0.51
CA VAL A 160 -7.95 76.62 -0.75
C VAL A 160 -8.46 77.92 -1.42
N ASN A 161 -9.77 78.17 -1.43
CA ASN A 161 -10.30 79.42 -1.99
C ASN A 161 -9.92 80.66 -1.15
N LEU A 162 -9.87 80.54 0.17
CA LEU A 162 -9.39 81.61 1.06
C LEU A 162 -7.89 81.86 0.90
N GLN A 163 -7.08 80.81 0.75
CA GLN A 163 -5.66 80.92 0.42
C GLN A 163 -5.44 81.68 -0.89
N ARG A 164 -6.15 81.31 -1.97
CA ARG A 164 -6.07 82.06 -3.24
C ARG A 164 -6.50 83.52 -3.11
N LYS A 165 -7.51 83.81 -2.29
CA LYS A 165 -7.94 85.20 -2.01
C LYS A 165 -6.86 85.97 -1.25
N GLN A 166 -6.25 85.35 -0.23
CA GLN A 166 -5.15 85.93 0.53
C GLN A 166 -3.91 86.14 -0.34
N GLU A 167 -3.54 85.19 -1.20
CA GLU A 167 -2.46 85.35 -2.19
C GLU A 167 -2.73 86.49 -3.16
N TYR A 168 -3.99 86.69 -3.57
CA TYR A 168 -4.39 87.80 -4.45
C TYR A 168 -4.35 89.15 -3.73
N GLU A 169 -4.83 89.23 -2.49
CA GLU A 169 -4.73 90.43 -1.64
C GLU A 169 -3.28 90.76 -1.28
N GLN A 170 -2.44 89.73 -1.06
CA GLN A 170 -1.00 89.88 -0.85
C GLN A 170 -0.35 90.46 -2.12
N LYS A 171 -0.61 89.88 -3.30
CA LYS A 171 -0.12 90.40 -4.59
C LYS A 171 -0.62 91.82 -4.91
N LEU A 172 -1.82 92.19 -4.44
CA LEU A 172 -2.31 93.58 -4.55
C LEU A 172 -1.52 94.52 -3.64
N LYS A 173 -1.27 94.15 -2.38
CA LYS A 173 -0.41 94.93 -1.47
C LYS A 173 1.02 95.03 -1.98
N ASP A 174 1.58 93.93 -2.47
CA ASP A 174 2.91 93.90 -3.09
C ASP A 174 2.94 94.78 -4.36
N SER A 175 1.83 94.88 -5.10
CA SER A 175 1.67 95.78 -6.27
C SER A 175 1.46 97.26 -5.89
N GLU A 176 0.81 97.56 -4.77
CA GLU A 176 0.73 98.91 -4.20
C GLU A 176 2.08 99.38 -3.64
N VAL A 177 2.83 98.48 -2.98
CA VAL A 177 4.23 98.71 -2.59
C VAL A 177 5.13 98.87 -3.82
N PHE A 178 4.92 98.08 -4.88
CA PHE A 178 5.63 98.24 -6.15
C PHE A 178 5.33 99.60 -6.81
N LYS A 179 4.08 100.08 -6.75
CA LYS A 179 3.72 101.44 -7.20
C LYS A 179 4.34 102.56 -6.37
N GLN A 180 4.73 102.33 -5.11
CA GLN A 180 5.53 103.28 -4.33
C GLN A 180 7.04 103.15 -4.56
N HIS A 181 7.51 102.09 -5.21
CA HIS A 181 8.94 101.90 -5.52
C HIS A 181 9.32 102.19 -6.99
N ILE A 182 8.36 102.34 -7.91
CA ILE A 182 8.63 102.82 -9.29
C ILE A 182 8.69 104.36 -9.34
N GLU A 183 9.53 104.95 -8.49
CA GLU A 183 10.03 106.32 -8.71
C GLU A 183 11.56 106.41 -8.47
N SER A 184 12.24 105.27 -8.33
CA SER A 184 13.70 105.21 -8.33
C SER A 184 14.24 104.00 -9.10
N SER A 185 15.13 104.29 -10.04
CA SER A 185 16.11 103.37 -10.67
C SER A 185 15.58 102.25 -11.59
N SER A 186 15.25 102.69 -12.81
CA SER A 186 15.81 102.18 -14.07
C SER A 186 16.65 100.88 -14.10
N GLU A 187 16.29 100.04 -15.08
CA GLU A 187 17.16 99.33 -16.03
C GLU A 187 17.81 97.95 -15.71
N GLN A 188 17.68 97.11 -16.76
CA GLN A 188 18.38 95.85 -17.09
C GLN A 188 17.78 94.53 -16.55
N ALA A 189 17.62 93.45 -17.31
CA ALA A 189 17.34 93.15 -18.73
C ALA A 189 17.65 91.64 -18.93
N GLN A 190 16.70 90.86 -19.48
CA GLN A 190 16.91 89.48 -19.99
C GLN A 190 17.20 88.40 -18.89
N LYS A 191 16.87 87.11 -19.03
CA LYS A 191 16.37 86.31 -20.17
C LYS A 191 15.72 84.99 -19.70
N ASP A 192 15.00 84.33 -20.63
CA ASP A 192 14.76 82.87 -20.73
C ASP A 192 13.85 82.11 -19.72
N THR A 193 13.32 80.89 -19.96
CA THR A 193 12.82 80.09 -21.12
C THR A 193 12.69 78.62 -20.62
N VAL A 194 11.61 77.82 -20.72
CA VAL A 194 10.17 77.98 -21.05
C VAL A 194 9.42 76.65 -20.67
N LEU A 195 8.07 76.63 -20.58
CA LEU A 195 7.19 75.42 -20.35
C LEU A 195 7.32 74.76 -18.94
N SER A 196 6.37 73.98 -18.38
CA SER A 196 5.31 73.14 -18.98
C SER A 196 4.09 72.89 -18.05
N SER A 197 2.91 72.84 -18.69
CA SER A 197 1.73 71.96 -18.47
C SER A 197 1.37 71.38 -17.09
N LYS A 198 0.10 71.63 -16.73
CA LYS A 198 -0.76 70.76 -15.90
C LYS A 198 -0.68 69.27 -16.29
N GLN A 199 -0.70 68.36 -15.32
CA GLN A 199 -1.42 67.09 -15.44
C GLN A 199 -2.12 66.71 -14.14
N LEU A 200 -3.43 66.52 -14.24
CA LEU A 200 -4.30 65.84 -13.31
C LEU A 200 -5.01 64.79 -14.17
N ASP A 201 -4.67 63.50 -14.04
CA ASP A 201 -5.67 62.43 -14.09
C ASP A 201 -5.12 61.00 -13.87
N LYS A 202 -6.02 60.16 -13.37
CA LYS A 202 -6.12 58.70 -13.58
C LYS A 202 -5.04 57.76 -13.03
N GLN A 203 -5.45 57.13 -11.93
CA GLN A 203 -5.39 55.68 -11.68
C GLN A 203 -4.95 54.81 -12.88
N GLU A 204 -3.98 53.94 -12.64
CA GLU A 204 -4.08 52.55 -13.08
C GLU A 204 -3.37 51.62 -12.09
N GLU A 205 -4.13 50.90 -11.27
CA GLU A 205 -3.60 49.79 -10.48
C GLU A 205 -3.14 48.68 -11.43
N LYS A 206 -1.82 48.49 -11.59
CA LYS A 206 -1.26 47.25 -12.16
C LYS A 206 -1.32 46.11 -11.14
N SER A 207 -2.53 45.81 -10.69
CA SER A 207 -2.90 44.54 -10.07
C SER A 207 -2.66 43.42 -11.08
N GLN A 208 -1.55 42.70 -10.94
CA GLN A 208 -1.26 41.49 -11.70
C GLN A 208 -2.38 40.46 -11.47
N LYS A 209 -3.34 40.39 -12.39
CA LYS A 209 -4.36 39.34 -12.40
C LYS A 209 -3.68 38.01 -12.72
N PRO A 210 -3.61 37.02 -11.81
CA PRO A 210 -3.15 35.69 -12.17
C PRO A 210 -4.11 35.10 -13.20
N SER A 211 -3.56 34.41 -14.21
CA SER A 211 -4.31 33.87 -15.35
C SER A 211 -5.53 33.05 -14.91
N LYS A 212 -6.74 33.57 -15.15
CA LYS A 212 -8.01 32.93 -14.74
C LYS A 212 -8.18 31.51 -15.32
N SER A 213 -7.68 31.28 -16.53
CA SER A 213 -7.71 29.98 -17.21
C SER A 213 -7.01 28.86 -16.43
N SER A 214 -5.86 29.13 -15.82
CA SER A 214 -5.12 28.12 -15.04
C SER A 214 -5.90 27.66 -13.81
N LYS A 215 -6.50 28.60 -13.06
CA LYS A 215 -7.26 28.28 -11.84
C LYS A 215 -8.51 27.47 -12.14
N GLN A 216 -9.17 27.74 -13.26
CA GLN A 216 -10.40 27.04 -13.66
C GLN A 216 -10.12 25.58 -14.06
N ASN A 217 -9.00 25.32 -14.74
CA ASN A 217 -8.56 23.95 -15.04
C ASN A 217 -8.21 23.15 -13.77
N THR A 218 -7.49 23.77 -12.82
CA THR A 218 -7.20 23.16 -11.52
C THR A 218 -8.50 22.77 -10.81
N ILE A 219 -9.46 23.69 -10.65
CA ILE A 219 -10.77 23.42 -10.01
C ILE A 219 -11.50 22.25 -10.69
N GLN A 220 -11.46 22.16 -12.03
CA GLN A 220 -12.11 21.08 -12.78
C GLN A 220 -11.45 19.70 -12.59
N LEU A 221 -10.13 19.65 -12.36
CA LEU A 221 -9.41 18.42 -12.03
C LEU A 221 -9.80 17.90 -10.64
N TYR A 222 -9.82 18.78 -9.62
CA TYR A 222 -10.29 18.40 -8.28
C TYR A 222 -11.75 17.99 -8.26
N SER A 223 -12.62 18.71 -8.98
CA SER A 223 -14.05 18.36 -9.03
C SER A 223 -14.26 17.01 -9.71
N THR A 224 -13.54 16.70 -10.80
CA THR A 224 -13.67 15.41 -11.51
C THR A 224 -13.19 14.24 -10.65
N ALA A 225 -12.05 14.38 -9.96
CA ALA A 225 -11.53 13.38 -9.02
C ALA A 225 -12.49 13.18 -7.84
N LEU A 226 -12.96 14.28 -7.24
CA LEU A 226 -13.87 14.27 -6.10
C LEU A 226 -15.23 13.66 -6.46
N SER A 227 -15.84 14.06 -7.58
CA SER A 227 -17.10 13.46 -8.05
C SER A 227 -16.96 11.96 -8.29
N THR A 228 -15.88 11.51 -8.94
CA THR A 228 -15.63 10.07 -9.17
C THR A 228 -15.51 9.29 -7.84
N LEU A 229 -14.86 9.88 -6.83
CA LEU A 229 -14.74 9.29 -5.49
C LEU A 229 -16.06 9.32 -4.72
N LEU A 230 -16.83 10.42 -4.79
CA LEU A 230 -18.13 10.53 -4.15
C LEU A 230 -19.16 9.58 -4.77
N ASP A 231 -19.19 9.45 -6.10
CA ASP A 231 -20.02 8.48 -6.81
C ASP A 231 -19.67 7.05 -6.37
N TRP A 232 -18.38 6.71 -6.28
CA TRP A 232 -17.93 5.42 -5.76
C TRP A 232 -18.38 5.21 -4.30
N VAL A 233 -18.22 6.20 -3.42
CA VAL A 233 -18.65 6.10 -2.02
C VAL A 233 -20.16 5.93 -1.89
N CYS A 234 -20.94 6.67 -2.67
CA CYS A 234 -22.39 6.56 -2.74
C CYS A 234 -22.84 5.18 -3.22
N GLU A 235 -22.19 4.64 -4.25
CA GLU A 235 -22.57 3.40 -4.91
C GLU A 235 -22.15 2.15 -4.13
N ALA A 236 -20.91 2.11 -3.62
CA ALA A 236 -20.34 0.94 -2.96
C ALA A 236 -20.61 0.85 -1.44
N PHE A 237 -20.85 1.99 -0.77
CA PHE A 237 -21.00 2.02 0.70
C PHE A 237 -22.33 2.63 1.14
N LEU A 238 -22.67 3.85 0.75
CA LEU A 238 -23.83 4.56 1.33
C LEU A 238 -25.18 3.97 0.88
N ARG A 239 -25.32 3.56 -0.39
CA ARG A 239 -26.52 2.83 -0.85
C ARG A 239 -26.68 1.50 -0.10
N GLN A 240 -25.58 0.76 0.05
CA GLN A 240 -25.58 -0.56 0.69
C GLN A 240 -25.89 -0.49 2.20
N ALA A 241 -25.54 0.63 2.87
CA ALA A 241 -25.75 0.83 4.30
C ALA A 241 -27.21 1.16 4.70
N ILE A 242 -28.09 1.46 3.74
CA ILE A 242 -29.48 1.87 3.99
C ILE A 242 -30.48 0.74 3.66
N THR A 243 -30.10 -0.24 2.84
CA THR A 243 -30.98 -1.31 2.38
C THR A 243 -30.66 -2.65 3.07
N ASP A 244 -31.45 -3.02 4.08
CA ASP A 244 -31.46 -4.36 4.69
C ASP A 244 -31.90 -5.49 3.72
N MET A 245 -32.35 -5.12 2.52
CA MET A 245 -32.78 -6.04 1.46
C MET A 245 -31.82 -5.97 0.27
N PRO A 246 -31.20 -7.09 -0.16
CA PRO A 246 -30.30 -7.10 -1.30
C PRO A 246 -31.09 -7.08 -2.62
N THR A 247 -31.42 -5.88 -3.11
CA THR A 247 -31.55 -5.67 -4.55
C THR A 247 -30.19 -5.92 -5.19
N ARG A 248 -29.94 -7.18 -5.60
CA ARG A 248 -28.69 -7.61 -6.25
C ARG A 248 -28.28 -6.59 -7.33
N PRO A 249 -27.00 -6.17 -7.37
CA PRO A 249 -25.84 -7.01 -7.08
C PRO A 249 -24.91 -6.47 -5.98
N SER A 250 -25.20 -6.79 -4.72
CA SER A 250 -24.37 -6.43 -3.55
C SER A 250 -22.98 -7.08 -3.54
N GLU A 251 -22.76 -8.15 -4.32
CA GLU A 251 -21.44 -8.77 -4.53
C GLU A 251 -20.57 -8.00 -5.53
N SER A 252 -21.13 -7.08 -6.32
CA SER A 252 -20.42 -6.42 -7.44
C SER A 252 -19.36 -5.42 -6.96
N TYR A 253 -19.68 -4.62 -5.94
CA TYR A 253 -18.90 -3.43 -5.57
C TYR A 253 -17.59 -3.71 -4.83
N THR A 254 -17.44 -4.94 -4.31
CA THR A 254 -16.19 -5.45 -3.74
C THR A 254 -15.45 -6.38 -4.70
N THR A 255 -15.97 -6.62 -5.91
CA THR A 255 -15.21 -7.39 -6.92
C THR A 255 -13.91 -6.67 -7.27
N PRO A 256 -12.80 -7.42 -7.47
CA PRO A 256 -11.56 -6.83 -7.95
C PRO A 256 -11.75 -6.02 -9.25
N SER A 257 -12.61 -6.50 -10.17
CA SER A 257 -12.95 -5.82 -11.42
C SER A 257 -13.61 -4.45 -11.23
N PHE A 258 -14.57 -4.32 -10.31
CA PHE A 258 -15.23 -3.03 -10.04
C PHE A 258 -14.26 -2.03 -9.41
N ILE A 259 -13.46 -2.49 -8.43
CA ILE A 259 -12.44 -1.66 -7.78
C ILE A 259 -11.41 -1.19 -8.82
N GLN A 260 -10.96 -2.08 -9.71
CA GLN A 260 -10.05 -1.74 -10.82
C GLN A 260 -10.64 -0.63 -11.70
N GLU A 261 -11.89 -0.76 -12.16
CA GLU A 261 -12.54 0.26 -13.00
C GLU A 261 -12.57 1.65 -12.34
N ARG A 262 -12.92 1.71 -11.04
CA ARG A 262 -12.96 2.97 -10.27
C ARG A 262 -11.58 3.57 -10.10
N VAL A 263 -10.59 2.75 -9.75
CA VAL A 263 -9.18 3.13 -9.64
C VAL A 263 -8.65 3.72 -10.95
N LEU A 264 -8.92 3.07 -12.09
CA LEU A 264 -8.43 3.52 -13.41
C LEU A 264 -9.00 4.89 -13.81
N LYS A 265 -10.22 5.25 -13.37
CA LYS A 265 -10.82 6.59 -13.59
C LYS A 265 -10.19 7.68 -12.73
N VAL A 266 -9.78 7.37 -11.50
CA VAL A 266 -9.23 8.37 -10.56
C VAL A 266 -7.74 8.67 -10.81
N LEU A 267 -6.93 7.64 -11.10
CA LEU A 267 -5.47 7.76 -11.23
C LEU A 267 -4.97 8.89 -12.17
N PRO A 268 -5.55 9.14 -13.36
CA PRO A 268 -5.11 10.23 -14.24
C PRO A 268 -5.17 11.62 -13.59
N SER A 269 -6.19 11.87 -12.76
CA SER A 269 -6.37 13.16 -12.08
C SER A 269 -5.34 13.35 -10.96
N LEU A 270 -4.90 12.27 -10.32
CA LEU A 270 -3.92 12.32 -9.23
C LEU A 270 -2.51 12.70 -9.69
N VAL A 271 -2.17 12.51 -10.98
CA VAL A 271 -0.92 13.00 -11.59
C VAL A 271 -0.78 14.51 -11.39
N GLU A 272 -1.84 15.25 -11.72
CA GLU A 272 -1.83 16.72 -11.68
C GLU A 272 -2.05 17.24 -10.25
N ILE A 273 -2.90 16.59 -9.45
CA ILE A 273 -3.13 16.92 -8.03
C ILE A 273 -1.85 16.79 -7.19
N LEU A 274 -1.02 15.76 -7.44
CA LEU A 274 0.28 15.62 -6.77
C LEU A 274 1.24 16.77 -7.12
N ARG A 275 1.31 17.16 -8.40
CA ARG A 275 2.21 18.23 -8.86
C ARG A 275 1.91 19.56 -8.16
N ASP A 276 0.64 19.88 -7.93
CA ASP A 276 0.21 21.10 -7.26
C ASP A 276 0.43 21.08 -5.72
N ASN A 277 0.66 19.91 -5.09
CA ASN A 277 0.68 19.76 -3.61
C ASN A 277 1.94 19.13 -3.02
N VAL A 278 3.07 19.07 -3.73
CA VAL A 278 4.30 18.38 -3.26
C VAL A 278 4.76 18.81 -1.85
N GLY A 279 4.54 20.08 -1.49
CA GLY A 279 4.87 20.62 -0.16
C GLY A 279 3.81 20.41 0.94
N ASN A 280 2.58 20.02 0.59
CA ASN A 280 1.47 19.88 1.54
C ASN A 280 1.24 18.41 1.92
N ILE A 281 1.91 17.96 2.99
CA ILE A 281 1.86 16.58 3.49
C ILE A 281 0.43 16.09 3.74
N ARG A 282 -0.49 16.97 4.20
CA ARG A 282 -1.89 16.61 4.48
C ARG A 282 -2.68 16.25 3.21
N CYS A 283 -2.24 16.74 2.05
CA CYS A 283 -2.83 16.42 0.75
C CYS A 283 -2.04 15.33 0.04
N CYS A 284 -0.71 15.41 0.02
CA CYS A 284 0.10 14.50 -0.78
C CYS A 284 0.18 13.08 -0.19
N LEU A 285 0.22 12.90 1.14
CA LEU A 285 0.30 11.57 1.74
C LEU A 285 -0.95 10.71 1.45
N PRO A 286 -2.20 11.19 1.64
CA PRO A 286 -3.39 10.45 1.21
C PRO A 286 -3.42 10.14 -0.29
N CYS A 287 -2.93 11.05 -1.14
CA CYS A 287 -2.83 10.80 -2.59
C CYS A 287 -1.85 9.66 -2.90
N LEU A 288 -0.66 9.66 -2.29
CA LEU A 288 0.33 8.58 -2.44
C LEU A 288 -0.20 7.25 -1.90
N GLN A 289 -0.94 7.27 -0.79
CA GLN A 289 -1.61 6.09 -0.24
C GLN A 289 -2.62 5.51 -1.23
N PHE A 290 -3.51 6.35 -1.78
CA PHE A 290 -4.47 5.92 -2.79
C PHE A 290 -3.78 5.37 -4.04
N ILE A 291 -2.75 6.04 -4.55
CA ILE A 291 -1.98 5.58 -5.73
C ILE A 291 -1.32 4.23 -5.47
N TYR A 292 -0.69 4.05 -4.31
CA TYR A 292 0.00 2.80 -4.01
C TYR A 292 -0.97 1.61 -3.87
N TRP A 293 -2.08 1.77 -3.15
CA TRP A 293 -3.12 0.74 -3.04
C TRP A 293 -3.78 0.45 -4.40
N SER A 294 -4.01 1.48 -5.21
CA SER A 294 -4.47 1.36 -6.59
C SER A 294 -3.54 0.48 -7.44
N LEU A 295 -2.22 0.70 -7.35
CA LEU A 295 -1.22 -0.09 -8.06
C LEU A 295 -1.20 -1.56 -7.61
N LEU A 296 -1.46 -1.84 -6.32
CA LEU A 296 -1.57 -3.23 -5.85
C LEU A 296 -2.83 -3.94 -6.36
N HIS A 297 -3.96 -3.25 -6.49
CA HIS A 297 -5.17 -3.83 -7.08
C HIS A 297 -5.05 -4.08 -8.59
N ILE A 298 -4.39 -3.19 -9.34
CA ILE A 298 -4.14 -3.36 -10.77
C ILE A 298 -3.30 -4.62 -11.04
N ASP A 299 -2.27 -4.87 -10.23
CA ASP A 299 -1.38 -6.03 -10.37
C ASP A 299 -2.06 -7.38 -10.08
N GLN A 300 -3.11 -7.41 -9.26
CA GLN A 300 -3.83 -8.64 -8.89
C GLN A 300 -4.64 -9.23 -10.06
N ILE A 301 -4.97 -8.42 -11.07
CA ILE A 301 -5.90 -8.77 -12.14
C ILE A 301 -5.18 -8.62 -13.48
N GLN A 302 -4.67 -9.71 -14.04
CA GLN A 302 -4.08 -9.70 -15.39
C GLN A 302 -5.17 -9.63 -16.49
N THR A 303 -5.76 -8.45 -16.67
CA THR A 303 -6.63 -8.14 -17.82
C THR A 303 -5.87 -7.34 -18.89
N GLN A 304 -6.33 -7.43 -20.14
CA GLN A 304 -5.75 -6.67 -21.27
C GLN A 304 -5.76 -5.14 -21.04
N GLN A 305 -6.65 -4.65 -20.18
CA GLN A 305 -6.73 -3.23 -19.79
C GLN A 305 -5.50 -2.72 -19.04
N ASN A 306 -4.69 -3.58 -18.40
CA ASN A 306 -3.46 -3.14 -17.74
C ASN A 306 -2.43 -2.57 -18.73
N VAL A 307 -2.47 -3.00 -20.00
CA VAL A 307 -1.55 -2.53 -21.04
C VAL A 307 -1.84 -1.08 -21.43
N SER A 308 -3.12 -0.65 -21.46
CA SER A 308 -3.50 0.70 -21.90
C SER A 308 -3.10 1.80 -20.91
N MET A 309 -2.92 1.46 -19.63
CA MET A 309 -2.60 2.42 -18.56
C MET A 309 -1.11 2.58 -18.26
N SER A 310 -0.23 1.85 -18.96
CA SER A 310 1.23 1.95 -18.83
C SER A 310 1.75 3.39 -18.86
N THR A 311 1.23 4.23 -19.77
CA THR A 311 1.56 5.66 -19.87
C THR A 311 1.14 6.45 -18.63
N THR A 312 -0.04 6.20 -18.05
CA THR A 312 -0.51 6.88 -16.84
C THR A 312 0.30 6.46 -15.62
N LEU A 313 0.58 5.16 -15.47
CA LEU A 313 1.40 4.66 -14.36
C LEU A 313 2.83 5.23 -14.44
N ARG A 314 3.42 5.24 -15.64
CA ARG A 314 4.71 5.87 -15.88
C ARG A 314 4.68 7.38 -15.57
N ARG A 315 3.63 8.11 -15.95
CA ARG A 315 3.48 9.54 -15.60
C ARG A 315 3.39 9.76 -14.10
N LEU A 316 2.67 8.92 -13.36
CA LEU A 316 2.64 8.99 -11.88
C LEU A 316 4.04 8.80 -11.28
N GLY A 317 4.78 7.79 -11.74
CA GLY A 317 6.17 7.58 -11.32
C GLY A 317 7.09 8.74 -11.68
N GLU A 318 6.94 9.29 -12.90
CA GLU A 318 7.71 10.43 -13.37
C GLU A 318 7.42 11.70 -12.58
N GLU A 319 6.17 12.04 -12.23
CA GLU A 319 5.88 13.21 -11.37
C GLU A 319 6.34 13.02 -9.91
N ILE A 320 6.34 11.79 -9.40
CA ILE A 320 6.83 11.50 -8.04
C ILE A 320 8.35 11.61 -7.96
N TYR A 321 9.07 11.09 -8.96
CA TYR A 321 10.52 11.17 -8.98
C TYR A 321 11.01 12.52 -9.54
N TYR A 322 10.65 12.85 -10.78
CA TYR A 322 10.96 14.11 -11.48
C TYR A 322 9.72 15.03 -11.54
N PRO A 323 9.27 15.63 -10.43
CA PRO A 323 8.20 16.63 -10.49
C PRO A 323 8.67 17.75 -11.40
N LYS A 324 8.05 17.86 -12.58
CA LYS A 324 8.37 18.92 -13.55
C LYS A 324 8.00 20.23 -12.88
N SER A 325 9.02 20.97 -12.46
CA SER A 325 8.82 22.00 -11.44
C SER A 325 7.73 22.97 -11.86
N SER A 326 6.85 23.27 -10.90
CA SER A 326 6.17 24.56 -10.76
C SER A 326 6.95 25.66 -11.48
N ARG A 327 6.25 26.48 -12.28
CA ARG A 327 6.85 27.58 -13.05
C ARG A 327 7.70 28.44 -12.11
N VAL A 328 9.03 28.32 -12.23
CA VAL A 328 9.96 29.24 -11.59
C VAL A 328 9.59 30.63 -12.08
N SER A 329 9.06 31.46 -11.19
CA SER A 329 8.73 32.83 -11.51
C SER A 329 10.01 33.54 -11.93
N GLU A 330 9.99 34.38 -12.97
CA GLU A 330 11.19 35.08 -13.46
C GLU A 330 11.91 35.88 -12.36
N ALA A 331 11.19 36.28 -11.30
CA ALA A 331 11.75 36.88 -10.09
C ALA A 331 12.87 36.05 -9.43
N GLU A 332 12.79 34.72 -9.42
CA GLU A 332 13.81 33.85 -8.81
C GLU A 332 15.06 33.68 -9.67
N LYS A 333 15.03 34.06 -10.95
CA LYS A 333 16.21 34.07 -11.83
C LYS A 333 17.05 35.34 -11.69
N ILE A 334 16.47 36.42 -11.14
CA ILE A 334 17.11 37.74 -11.07
C ILE A 334 17.97 37.89 -9.80
N MET A 335 17.60 37.25 -8.69
CA MET A 335 18.48 37.12 -7.53
C MET A 335 19.32 35.84 -7.67
N GLY A 336 20.63 36.01 -7.87
CA GLY A 336 21.63 34.94 -7.96
C GLY A 336 21.84 34.20 -6.63
N SER A 337 20.81 33.49 -6.17
CA SER A 337 20.86 32.60 -5.00
C SER A 337 21.70 31.35 -5.32
N PRO A 338 22.43 30.77 -4.35
CA PRO A 338 23.22 29.55 -4.54
C PRO A 338 22.44 28.33 -5.08
N ALA A 339 21.10 28.39 -5.06
CA ALA A 339 20.21 27.39 -5.63
C ALA A 339 20.42 27.11 -7.13
N ALA A 340 21.04 28.02 -7.89
CA ALA A 340 21.31 27.83 -9.33
C ALA A 340 22.29 26.66 -9.61
N LEU A 341 23.21 26.36 -8.69
CA LEU A 341 24.13 25.22 -8.83
C LEU A 341 23.46 23.86 -8.52
N ASN A 342 22.23 23.87 -8.00
CA ASN A 342 21.49 22.68 -7.55
C ASN A 342 20.42 22.21 -8.54
N GLU A 343 20.48 22.56 -9.84
CA GLU A 343 19.51 22.07 -10.83
C GLU A 343 19.44 20.53 -10.87
N LYS A 344 20.59 19.83 -10.83
CA LYS A 344 20.66 18.34 -10.73
C LYS A 344 20.14 17.76 -9.41
N LEU A 345 19.75 18.59 -8.43
CA LEU A 345 19.29 18.15 -7.11
C LEU A 345 17.79 18.40 -6.88
N LYS A 346 17.06 18.97 -7.85
CA LYS A 346 15.60 19.13 -7.81
C LYS A 346 14.82 17.88 -8.28
N ASP A 347 15.49 16.97 -9.00
CA ASP A 347 14.95 15.78 -9.68
C ASP A 347 14.45 14.64 -8.77
N ALA A 348 14.06 14.92 -7.51
CA ALA A 348 13.73 13.89 -6.50
C ALA A 348 12.87 14.42 -5.33
N GLN A 349 12.00 15.40 -5.53
CA GLN A 349 11.40 16.17 -4.41
C GLN A 349 10.61 15.31 -3.40
N PHE A 350 9.86 14.29 -3.84
CA PHE A 350 9.18 13.37 -2.93
C PHE A 350 10.14 12.39 -2.24
N MET A 351 11.14 11.90 -2.96
CA MET A 351 12.20 11.01 -2.44
C MET A 351 13.08 11.70 -1.38
N ARG A 352 13.09 13.04 -1.37
CA ARG A 352 13.83 13.90 -0.43
C ARG A 352 12.90 14.72 0.48
N ASN A 353 11.62 14.40 0.54
CA ASN A 353 10.66 15.07 1.41
C ASN A 353 11.10 14.93 2.88
N SER A 354 10.84 15.92 3.74
CA SER A 354 11.21 15.85 5.16
C SER A 354 10.46 14.72 5.89
N ASN A 355 9.26 14.35 5.42
CA ASN A 355 8.45 13.28 5.97
C ASN A 355 8.93 11.89 5.48
N SER A 356 9.30 11.01 6.42
CA SER A 356 9.77 9.63 6.16
C SER A 356 8.72 8.76 5.46
N HIS A 357 7.46 8.85 5.89
CA HIS A 357 6.35 8.09 5.29
C HIS A 357 6.15 8.46 3.82
N VAL A 358 6.27 9.75 3.47
CA VAL A 358 6.26 10.20 2.07
C VAL A 358 7.43 9.59 1.30
N ARG A 359 8.69 9.72 1.78
CA ARG A 359 9.87 9.14 1.10
C ARG A 359 9.74 7.63 0.88
N PHE A 360 9.30 6.91 1.91
CA PHE A 360 9.08 5.48 1.91
C PHE A 360 8.07 5.06 0.84
N LEU A 361 6.89 5.68 0.84
CA LEU A 361 5.79 5.32 -0.05
C LEU A 361 6.06 5.73 -1.50
N SER A 362 6.69 6.89 -1.71
CA SER A 362 7.18 7.32 -3.02
C SER A 362 8.23 6.36 -3.60
N SER A 363 9.12 5.82 -2.77
CA SER A 363 10.08 4.79 -3.20
C SER A 363 9.37 3.54 -3.71
N LEU A 364 8.35 3.05 -2.99
CA LEU A 364 7.56 1.90 -3.43
C LEU A 364 6.77 2.18 -4.71
N ILE A 365 6.18 3.36 -4.87
CA ILE A 365 5.45 3.73 -6.11
C ILE A 365 6.42 3.79 -7.30
N VAL A 366 7.60 4.40 -7.14
CA VAL A 366 8.65 4.44 -8.17
C VAL A 366 9.07 3.02 -8.58
N LEU A 367 9.33 2.14 -7.61
CA LEU A 367 9.63 0.72 -7.84
C LEU A 367 8.52 -0.06 -8.56
N LYS A 368 7.26 0.41 -8.53
CA LYS A 368 6.12 -0.21 -9.25
C LYS A 368 5.83 0.42 -10.61
N THR A 369 6.31 1.63 -10.90
CA THR A 369 5.86 2.43 -12.05
C THR A 369 6.94 2.76 -13.06
N LEU A 370 8.21 2.77 -12.65
CA LEU A 370 9.35 3.12 -13.49
C LEU A 370 10.28 1.91 -13.71
N THR A 371 11.07 1.98 -14.79
CA THR A 371 12.00 0.91 -15.21
C THR A 371 13.43 1.39 -15.43
N ARG A 372 13.69 2.70 -15.26
CA ARG A 372 15.01 3.31 -15.48
C ARG A 372 15.97 2.95 -14.34
N ALA A 373 17.15 2.43 -14.67
CA ALA A 373 18.00 1.76 -13.69
C ALA A 373 18.60 2.72 -12.63
N ASP A 374 18.97 3.93 -13.02
CA ASP A 374 19.42 5.02 -12.15
C ASP A 374 18.33 5.43 -11.14
N VAL A 375 17.09 5.54 -11.63
CA VAL A 375 15.91 5.88 -10.83
C VAL A 375 15.58 4.79 -9.81
N LEU A 376 15.61 3.53 -10.24
CA LEU A 376 15.34 2.39 -9.36
C LEU A 376 16.45 2.23 -8.31
N ALA A 377 17.73 2.44 -8.67
CA ALA A 377 18.84 2.41 -7.72
C ALA A 377 18.64 3.43 -6.57
N ASN A 378 18.35 4.69 -6.90
CA ASN A 378 18.06 5.72 -5.89
C ASN A 378 16.82 5.37 -5.04
N ALA A 379 15.76 4.78 -5.65
CA ALA A 379 14.60 4.33 -4.89
C ALA A 379 14.92 3.19 -3.91
N PHE A 380 15.82 2.27 -4.28
CA PHE A 380 16.34 1.25 -3.37
C PHE A 380 17.22 1.84 -2.26
N ASP A 381 18.09 2.80 -2.56
CA ASP A 381 18.97 3.43 -1.55
C ASP A 381 18.18 4.23 -0.51
N VAL A 382 17.16 4.97 -0.92
CA VAL A 382 16.21 5.64 -0.01
C VAL A 382 15.47 4.61 0.83
N LEU A 383 14.89 3.57 0.21
CA LEU A 383 14.15 2.54 0.94
C LEU A 383 15.01 1.78 1.96
N LYS A 384 16.24 1.41 1.59
CA LYS A 384 17.22 0.75 2.47
C LYS A 384 17.61 1.64 3.66
N THR A 385 17.62 2.96 3.46
CA THR A 385 17.88 3.96 4.51
C THR A 385 16.69 4.11 5.46
N GLU A 386 15.46 4.24 4.94
CA GLU A 386 14.23 4.32 5.75
C GLU A 386 14.07 3.08 6.65
N LEU A 387 14.31 1.88 6.10
CA LEU A 387 14.16 0.59 6.80
C LEU A 387 15.18 0.35 7.94
N LYS A 388 16.02 1.32 8.29
CA LYS A 388 16.82 1.28 9.52
C LYS A 388 15.95 1.52 10.76
N SER A 389 14.84 2.24 10.62
CA SER A 389 13.88 2.53 11.69
C SER A 389 12.77 1.47 11.76
N ASP A 390 12.43 1.04 12.97
CA ASP A 390 11.36 0.05 13.21
C ASP A 390 9.97 0.57 12.79
N GLN A 391 9.69 1.87 12.93
CA GLN A 391 8.44 2.47 12.40
C GLN A 391 8.33 2.32 10.87
N GLN A 392 9.44 2.30 10.15
CA GLN A 392 9.45 2.13 8.69
C GLN A 392 9.38 0.64 8.30
N LYS A 393 9.84 -0.27 9.16
CA LYS A 393 9.55 -1.72 9.06
C LYS A 393 8.06 -2.00 9.27
N GLU A 394 7.41 -1.31 10.20
CA GLU A 394 5.94 -1.36 10.36
C GLU A 394 5.22 -0.92 9.08
N LEU A 395 5.60 0.24 8.52
CA LEU A 395 5.04 0.72 7.24
C LEU A 395 5.29 -0.25 6.08
N PHE A 396 6.42 -0.94 6.04
CA PHE A 396 6.71 -1.98 5.05
C PHE A 396 5.72 -3.14 5.09
N LEU A 397 5.31 -3.56 6.29
CA LEU A 397 4.28 -4.59 6.47
C LEU A 397 2.88 -4.04 6.16
N TYR A 398 2.56 -2.85 6.66
CA TYR A 398 1.29 -2.16 6.40
C TYR A 398 1.02 -2.01 4.90
N TYR A 399 2.04 -1.67 4.10
CA TYR A 399 1.96 -1.55 2.64
C TYR A 399 2.24 -2.85 1.87
N GLN A 400 2.36 -4.01 2.54
CA GLN A 400 2.63 -5.30 1.88
C GLN A 400 3.86 -5.27 0.94
N ALA A 401 4.86 -4.46 1.27
CA ALA A 401 5.96 -4.11 0.38
C ALA A 401 6.85 -5.31 0.00
N THR A 402 6.78 -6.41 0.77
CA THR A 402 7.41 -7.71 0.46
C THR A 402 7.20 -8.12 -1.00
N ASN A 403 5.98 -8.00 -1.54
CA ASN A 403 5.69 -8.38 -2.93
C ASN A 403 6.35 -7.47 -3.98
N VAL A 404 6.54 -6.18 -3.66
CA VAL A 404 7.26 -5.23 -4.51
C VAL A 404 8.75 -5.61 -4.59
N ILE A 405 9.37 -5.95 -3.46
CA ILE A 405 10.79 -6.30 -3.41
C ILE A 405 11.06 -7.70 -4.00
N VAL A 406 10.19 -8.68 -3.75
CA VAL A 406 10.26 -10.03 -4.33
C VAL A 406 10.20 -10.01 -5.86
N PHE A 407 9.55 -9.02 -6.49
CA PHE A 407 9.64 -8.84 -7.94
C PHE A 407 11.10 -8.66 -8.40
N TYR A 408 11.89 -7.86 -7.69
CA TYR A 408 13.28 -7.53 -8.03
C TYR A 408 14.30 -8.61 -7.63
N MET A 409 13.91 -9.60 -6.82
CA MET A 409 14.71 -10.81 -6.59
C MET A 409 14.74 -11.76 -7.80
N LYS A 410 13.83 -11.61 -8.78
CA LYS A 410 13.77 -12.50 -9.95
C LYS A 410 15.03 -12.35 -10.83
N PRO A 411 15.56 -13.44 -11.43
CA PRO A 411 16.78 -13.41 -12.26
C PRO A 411 16.74 -12.46 -13.47
N LEU A 412 15.55 -12.06 -13.92
CA LEU A 412 15.38 -11.05 -14.97
C LEU A 412 15.83 -9.64 -14.53
N ASN A 413 15.86 -9.36 -13.23
CA ASN A 413 16.22 -8.08 -12.64
C ASN A 413 17.70 -8.04 -12.19
N LYS A 414 18.63 -8.63 -12.95
CA LYS A 414 20.04 -8.90 -12.58
C LYS A 414 20.71 -7.81 -11.74
N THR A 415 20.60 -6.55 -12.16
CA THR A 415 21.18 -5.37 -11.49
C THR A 415 20.69 -5.16 -10.05
N PHE A 416 19.45 -5.55 -9.74
CA PHE A 416 18.75 -5.24 -8.49
C PHE A 416 18.60 -6.43 -7.55
N ILE A 417 18.95 -7.65 -7.97
CA ILE A 417 18.82 -8.86 -7.13
C ILE A 417 19.53 -8.68 -5.79
N SER A 418 20.77 -8.17 -5.80
CA SER A 418 21.57 -7.99 -4.58
C SER A 418 20.91 -7.03 -3.58
N VAL A 419 20.42 -5.87 -4.04
CA VAL A 419 19.78 -4.89 -3.15
C VAL A 419 18.36 -5.31 -2.73
N ALA A 420 17.64 -6.05 -3.57
CA ALA A 420 16.36 -6.64 -3.19
C ALA A 420 16.53 -7.70 -2.09
N VAL A 421 17.52 -8.60 -2.22
CA VAL A 421 17.86 -9.59 -1.19
C VAL A 421 18.36 -8.92 0.09
N ASP A 422 19.16 -7.83 0.00
CA ASP A 422 19.56 -7.03 1.17
C ASP A 422 18.37 -6.51 1.96
N ILE A 423 17.35 -5.97 1.27
CA ILE A 423 16.16 -5.42 1.92
C ILE A 423 15.33 -6.51 2.61
N ILE A 424 15.16 -7.68 1.96
CA ILE A 424 14.50 -8.84 2.59
C ILE A 424 15.32 -9.33 3.80
N LEU A 425 16.65 -9.34 3.72
CA LEU A 425 17.51 -9.70 4.85
C LEU A 425 17.40 -8.69 5.99
N GLN A 426 17.42 -7.38 5.70
CA GLN A 426 17.27 -6.28 6.65
C GLN A 426 15.92 -6.32 7.39
N MET A 427 14.84 -6.65 6.68
CA MET A 427 13.53 -6.90 7.29
C MET A 427 13.48 -8.19 8.14
N SER A 428 14.32 -9.19 7.82
CA SER A 428 14.48 -10.41 8.61
C SER A 428 15.43 -10.28 9.82
N ALA A 429 16.07 -9.12 10.00
CA ALA A 429 16.89 -8.80 11.17
C ALA A 429 16.04 -8.77 12.45
N GLU A 430 16.67 -8.73 13.62
CA GLU A 430 15.95 -8.68 14.89
C GLU A 430 15.22 -7.34 15.04
N SER A 431 13.91 -7.39 15.28
CA SER A 431 13.02 -6.25 15.53
C SER A 431 11.66 -6.78 16.00
N PRO A 432 10.79 -5.95 16.60
CA PRO A 432 9.42 -6.33 16.94
C PRO A 432 8.59 -6.82 15.73
N PHE A 433 8.97 -6.43 14.52
CA PHE A 433 8.27 -6.73 13.27
C PHE A 433 8.80 -7.98 12.53
N GLN A 434 9.88 -8.61 13.03
CA GLN A 434 10.53 -9.74 12.36
C GLN A 434 9.58 -10.90 12.07
N GLN A 435 8.76 -11.31 13.05
CA GLN A 435 7.86 -12.46 12.87
C GLN A 435 6.79 -12.17 11.82
N ALA A 436 6.10 -11.03 11.92
CA ALA A 436 5.10 -10.60 10.93
C ALA A 436 5.71 -10.41 9.53
N PHE A 437 6.99 -10.04 9.42
CA PHE A 437 7.70 -10.03 8.15
C PHE A 437 7.95 -11.45 7.58
N LEU A 438 8.41 -12.39 8.40
CA LEU A 438 8.59 -13.79 7.98
C LEU A 438 7.24 -14.42 7.59
N ASP A 439 6.16 -14.09 8.29
CA ASP A 439 4.80 -14.47 7.92
C ASP A 439 4.38 -13.85 6.57
N SER A 440 4.74 -12.58 6.29
CA SER A 440 4.53 -11.96 4.97
C SER A 440 5.28 -12.67 3.84
N CYS A 441 6.43 -13.30 4.13
CA CYS A 441 7.20 -14.12 3.18
C CYS A 441 6.68 -15.57 3.08
N SER A 442 5.74 -15.98 3.94
CA SER A 442 5.25 -17.36 4.04
C SER A 442 4.17 -17.68 2.99
N ASN A 443 4.50 -17.43 1.71
CA ASN A 443 3.59 -17.54 0.57
C ASN A 443 4.26 -18.12 -0.69
N GLU A 444 3.44 -18.65 -1.61
CA GLU A 444 3.88 -19.26 -2.87
C GLU A 444 4.80 -18.38 -3.72
N ASN A 445 4.49 -17.10 -3.86
CA ASN A 445 5.25 -16.19 -4.72
C ASN A 445 6.68 -15.99 -4.21
N PHE A 446 6.86 -15.83 -2.89
CA PHE A 446 8.20 -15.74 -2.29
C PHE A 446 9.01 -17.02 -2.54
N PHE A 447 8.46 -18.18 -2.18
CA PHE A 447 9.18 -19.45 -2.26
C PHE A 447 9.50 -19.86 -3.71
N ARG A 448 8.58 -19.60 -4.65
CA ARG A 448 8.82 -19.78 -6.08
C ARG A 448 9.97 -18.90 -6.60
N VAL A 449 10.04 -17.63 -6.19
CA VAL A 449 11.13 -16.72 -6.58
C VAL A 449 12.45 -17.12 -5.93
N ALA A 450 12.44 -17.51 -4.65
CA ALA A 450 13.64 -18.03 -3.98
C ALA A 450 14.16 -19.30 -4.67
N ALA A 451 13.30 -20.25 -5.01
CA ALA A 451 13.69 -21.49 -5.71
C ALA A 451 14.16 -21.24 -7.16
N LEU A 452 13.66 -20.20 -7.83
CA LEU A 452 14.16 -19.76 -9.13
C LEU A 452 15.54 -19.09 -9.00
N LEU A 453 15.74 -18.29 -7.96
CA LEU A 453 17.00 -17.62 -7.67
C LEU A 453 18.09 -18.61 -7.29
N LEU A 454 17.77 -19.64 -6.48
CA LEU A 454 18.70 -20.72 -6.11
C LEU A 454 19.24 -21.51 -7.31
N ARG A 455 18.41 -21.70 -8.35
CA ARG A 455 18.80 -22.40 -9.59
C ARG A 455 19.55 -21.52 -10.60
N SER A 456 19.67 -20.22 -10.33
CA SER A 456 20.25 -19.28 -11.28
C SER A 456 21.77 -19.20 -11.11
N PRO A 457 22.56 -19.22 -12.20
CA PRO A 457 24.00 -18.99 -12.13
C PRO A 457 24.27 -17.50 -11.82
N LEU A 458 24.36 -17.17 -10.53
CA LEU A 458 24.66 -15.82 -10.04
C LEU A 458 26.17 -15.61 -9.95
N GLN A 459 26.63 -14.40 -10.29
CA GLN A 459 28.04 -14.03 -10.20
C GLN A 459 28.47 -13.61 -8.79
N ASP A 460 27.57 -13.07 -7.96
CA ASP A 460 27.88 -12.65 -6.59
C ASP A 460 27.34 -13.67 -5.57
N VAL A 461 28.24 -14.49 -5.02
CA VAL A 461 27.94 -15.52 -4.02
C VAL A 461 27.27 -14.94 -2.78
N ARG A 462 27.52 -13.67 -2.43
CA ARG A 462 26.93 -13.02 -1.25
C ARG A 462 25.41 -12.89 -1.35
N VAL A 463 24.85 -12.87 -2.56
CA VAL A 463 23.39 -12.93 -2.75
C VAL A 463 22.84 -14.26 -2.24
N MET A 464 23.54 -15.36 -2.52
CA MET A 464 23.17 -16.71 -2.08
C MET A 464 23.37 -16.87 -0.57
N GLU A 465 24.45 -16.32 0.00
CA GLU A 465 24.64 -16.27 1.45
C GLU A 465 23.48 -15.56 2.16
N ARG A 466 23.11 -14.36 1.71
CA ARG A 466 22.02 -13.58 2.30
C ARG A 466 20.67 -14.29 2.14
N LEU A 467 20.40 -14.88 0.98
CA LEU A 467 19.21 -15.71 0.74
C LEU A 467 19.19 -16.94 1.67
N SER A 468 20.33 -17.59 1.91
CA SER A 468 20.42 -18.77 2.79
C SER A 468 20.03 -18.45 4.24
N ILE A 469 20.39 -17.26 4.75
CA ILE A 469 19.98 -16.79 6.09
C ILE A 469 18.45 -16.62 6.15
N ILE A 470 17.85 -16.01 5.13
CA ILE A 470 16.40 -15.81 5.05
C ILE A 470 15.68 -17.17 5.00
N LEU A 471 16.14 -18.09 4.15
CA LEU A 471 15.59 -19.45 4.05
C LEU A 471 15.79 -20.24 5.36
N GLN A 472 16.93 -20.07 6.05
CA GLN A 472 17.16 -20.69 7.36
C GLN A 472 16.13 -20.21 8.38
N LYS A 473 15.83 -18.91 8.45
CA LYS A 473 14.75 -18.37 9.30
C LYS A 473 13.39 -18.96 8.92
N LEU A 474 13.04 -18.95 7.63
CA LEU A 474 11.75 -19.46 7.14
C LEU A 474 11.58 -20.98 7.34
N SER A 475 12.65 -21.76 7.31
CA SER A 475 12.63 -23.22 7.53
C SER A 475 12.26 -23.63 8.95
N LYS A 476 12.40 -22.73 9.93
CA LYS A 476 11.96 -22.93 11.33
C LYS A 476 10.45 -22.83 11.49
N ILE A 477 9.76 -22.19 10.54
CA ILE A 477 8.29 -22.03 10.57
C ILE A 477 7.63 -23.31 10.05
N LYS A 478 6.94 -24.04 10.93
CA LYS A 478 6.37 -25.37 10.63
C LYS A 478 5.43 -25.37 9.41
N SER A 479 4.61 -24.32 9.24
CA SER A 479 3.68 -24.18 8.12
C SER A 479 4.36 -23.97 6.76
N ASN A 480 5.65 -23.58 6.74
CA ASN A 480 6.39 -23.36 5.51
C ASN A 480 7.00 -24.63 4.90
N LYS A 481 7.05 -25.75 5.62
CA LYS A 481 7.63 -27.02 5.11
C LYS A 481 7.03 -27.42 3.76
N ARG A 482 5.70 -27.29 3.60
CA ARG A 482 4.99 -27.49 2.33
C ARG A 482 5.56 -26.70 1.15
N PHE A 483 6.03 -25.47 1.36
CA PHE A 483 6.58 -24.64 0.28
C PHE A 483 8.01 -25.06 -0.09
N PHE A 484 8.82 -25.49 0.90
CA PHE A 484 10.13 -26.09 0.62
C PHE A 484 9.98 -27.39 -0.20
N GLU A 485 8.93 -28.18 0.08
CA GLU A 485 8.57 -29.39 -0.67
C GLU A 485 8.06 -29.06 -2.09
N ILE A 486 7.02 -28.22 -2.22
CA ILE A 486 6.39 -27.87 -3.50
C ILE A 486 7.38 -27.28 -4.51
N TYR A 487 8.29 -26.41 -4.07
CA TYR A 487 9.29 -25.78 -4.94
C TYR A 487 10.64 -26.53 -4.97
N THR A 488 10.67 -27.73 -4.39
CA THR A 488 11.78 -28.68 -4.30
C THR A 488 13.10 -28.09 -3.78
N ILE A 489 13.01 -27.08 -2.92
CA ILE A 489 14.17 -26.31 -2.42
C ILE A 489 15.19 -27.20 -1.71
N ALA A 490 14.76 -28.21 -0.96
CA ALA A 490 15.67 -29.14 -0.31
C ALA A 490 16.56 -29.90 -1.31
N ALA A 491 16.02 -30.28 -2.48
CA ALA A 491 16.79 -30.94 -3.54
C ALA A 491 17.79 -29.98 -4.20
N ILE A 492 17.37 -28.74 -4.52
CA ILE A 492 18.28 -27.70 -5.06
C ILE A 492 19.45 -27.48 -4.09
N ILE A 493 19.18 -27.42 -2.79
CA ILE A 493 20.20 -27.21 -1.77
C ILE A 493 21.16 -28.41 -1.69
N GLN A 494 20.67 -29.65 -1.83
CA GLN A 494 21.52 -30.84 -1.91
C GLN A 494 22.41 -30.81 -3.16
N GLU A 495 21.85 -30.53 -4.34
CA GLU A 495 22.61 -30.38 -5.60
C GLU A 495 23.70 -29.29 -5.47
N MET A 496 23.37 -28.14 -4.89
CA MET A 496 24.32 -27.07 -4.62
C MET A 496 25.45 -27.48 -3.67
N LEU A 497 25.14 -28.24 -2.61
CA LEU A 497 26.14 -28.70 -1.65
C LEU A 497 27.09 -29.75 -2.24
N VAL A 498 26.62 -30.55 -3.20
CA VAL A 498 27.45 -31.48 -3.97
C VAL A 498 28.33 -30.73 -4.99
N ALA A 499 27.75 -29.78 -5.72
CA ALA A 499 28.46 -29.06 -6.79
C ALA A 499 29.44 -27.97 -6.28
N GLY A 500 29.18 -27.37 -5.12
CA GLY A 500 29.91 -26.20 -4.61
C GLY A 500 31.01 -26.48 -3.58
N GLY A 501 31.22 -27.74 -3.18
CA GLY A 501 32.27 -28.12 -2.24
C GLY A 501 32.22 -27.40 -0.88
N ASN A 502 33.40 -27.12 -0.31
CA ASN A 502 33.56 -26.37 0.94
C ASN A 502 33.97 -24.90 0.73
N ASP A 503 34.03 -24.44 -0.53
CA ASP A 503 34.65 -23.16 -0.92
C ASP A 503 33.98 -21.94 -0.27
N ASN A 504 32.72 -22.06 0.12
CA ASN A 504 31.96 -21.03 0.84
C ASN A 504 31.37 -21.60 2.15
N ALA A 505 32.23 -21.77 3.16
CA ALA A 505 31.88 -22.40 4.44
C ALA A 505 30.62 -21.80 5.12
N PHE A 506 30.43 -20.48 5.04
CA PHE A 506 29.25 -19.80 5.62
C PHE A 506 27.95 -20.16 4.89
N LEU A 507 27.96 -20.11 3.55
CA LEU A 507 26.83 -20.57 2.72
C LEU A 507 26.51 -22.05 3.04
N THR A 508 27.52 -22.90 3.01
CA THR A 508 27.41 -24.35 3.27
C THR A 508 26.81 -24.63 4.67
N LEU A 509 27.18 -23.87 5.69
CA LEU A 509 26.62 -24.01 7.04
C LEU A 509 25.13 -23.63 7.09
N ASN A 510 24.74 -22.50 6.50
CA ASN A 510 23.33 -22.07 6.48
C ASN A 510 22.46 -23.05 5.68
N LEU A 511 22.96 -23.51 4.53
CA LEU A 511 22.28 -24.51 3.68
C LEU A 511 22.08 -25.85 4.42
N LYS A 512 23.09 -26.36 5.12
CA LYS A 512 22.96 -27.56 5.98
C LYS A 512 21.94 -27.34 7.10
N SER A 513 21.90 -26.13 7.69
CA SER A 513 20.93 -25.78 8.72
C SER A 513 19.48 -25.70 8.20
N VAL A 514 19.26 -25.26 6.95
CA VAL A 514 17.93 -25.35 6.28
C VAL A 514 17.49 -26.81 6.20
N LEU A 515 18.33 -27.70 5.66
CA LEU A 515 18.01 -29.13 5.53
C LEU A 515 17.70 -29.78 6.89
N PHE A 516 18.48 -29.44 7.92
CA PHE A 516 18.27 -29.90 9.29
C PHE A 516 16.88 -29.51 9.83
N ASN A 517 16.48 -28.24 9.71
CA ASN A 517 15.17 -27.76 10.19
C ASN A 517 13.99 -28.45 9.44
N LEU A 518 14.21 -28.83 8.19
CA LEU A 518 13.24 -29.56 7.37
C LEU A 518 13.14 -31.05 7.74
N ASN A 519 14.07 -31.61 8.52
CA ASN A 519 14.29 -33.04 8.73
C ASN A 519 14.69 -33.78 7.43
N SER A 520 15.25 -33.06 6.45
CA SER A 520 15.73 -33.63 5.21
C SER A 520 17.15 -34.16 5.42
N ALA A 521 17.32 -35.47 5.40
CA ALA A 521 18.63 -36.10 5.56
C ALA A 521 19.62 -35.57 4.49
N VAL A 522 20.78 -35.09 4.93
CA VAL A 522 21.91 -34.80 4.05
C VAL A 522 22.45 -36.16 3.58
N LYS A 523 22.11 -36.56 2.36
CA LYS A 523 22.80 -37.66 1.70
C LYS A 523 24.15 -37.12 1.23
N PHE A 524 25.22 -37.67 1.81
CA PHE A 524 26.60 -37.46 1.39
C PHE A 524 26.90 -38.32 0.16
#